data_AF-N1U6U3-F1
#
_entry.id   AF-N1U6U3-F1
#
_cell.length_a   1.000
_cell.length_b   1.000
_cell.length_c   1.000
_cell.angle_alpha   90.00
_cell.angle_beta   90.00
_cell.angle_gamma   90.00
#
_symmetry.space_group_name_H-M   'P 1'
#
loop_
_entity.id
_entity.type
_entity.pdbx_description
1 polymer ?
#
loop_
_entity_poly.entity_id
_entity_poly.type
_entity_poly.pdbx_seq_one_letter_code
_entity_poly.pdbx_strand_id
1 'polypeptide(L)' 'MEYYLNCVYWGRGMNGLNRASRYYFKKKPIDLDTNQFKALIQILKKPDAYTREEVISLSKIL' A
#
# COMPACT_ATOMS: atom_id res chain seq x y z
N MET A 1 9.45 -14.18 -0.67
CA MET A 1 8.98 -12.86 -0.18
C MET A 1 7.51 -12.58 -0.51
N GLU A 2 6.99 -13.11 -1.64
CA GLU A 2 5.60 -12.90 -2.09
C GLU A 2 4.52 -13.41 -1.11
N TYR A 3 4.77 -14.51 -0.39
CA TYR A 3 3.80 -15.05 0.56
C TYR A 3 3.53 -14.10 1.75
N TYR A 4 4.56 -13.40 2.24
CA TYR A 4 4.43 -12.44 3.33
C TYR A 4 3.59 -11.21 2.91
N LEU A 5 3.86 -10.66 1.73
CA LEU A 5 3.18 -9.47 1.22
C LEU A 5 1.67 -9.71 0.96
N ASN A 6 1.26 -10.95 0.72
CA ASN A 6 -0.14 -11.32 0.49
C ASN A 6 -0.94 -11.59 1.78
N CYS A 7 -0.29 -11.71 2.94
CA CYS A 7 -0.96 -11.93 4.23
C CYS A 7 -0.92 -10.72 5.18
N VAL A 8 -0.06 -9.73 4.91
CA VAL A 8 0.07 -8.54 5.76
C VAL A 8 -1.15 -7.63 5.66
N TYR A 9 -1.53 -7.04 6.80
CA TYR A 9 -2.56 -6.00 6.88
C TYR A 9 -1.99 -4.63 6.51
N TRP A 10 -2.61 -3.97 5.52
CA TRP A 10 -2.19 -2.67 4.98
C TRP A 10 -3.13 -1.52 5.38
N GLY A 11 -4.06 -1.73 6.31
CA GLY A 11 -5.00 -0.70 6.75
C GLY A 11 -6.35 -0.81 6.07
N ARG A 12 -7.40 -0.23 6.68
CA ARG A 12 -8.76 -0.14 6.10
C ARG A 12 -9.34 -1.49 5.65
N GLY A 13 -9.04 -2.56 6.38
CA GLY A 13 -9.50 -3.93 6.02
C GLY A 13 -8.73 -4.58 4.86
N MET A 14 -7.65 -3.96 4.36
CA MET A 14 -6.90 -4.47 3.22
C MET A 14 -5.83 -5.46 3.66
N ASN A 15 -6.18 -6.75 3.62
CA ASN A 15 -5.22 -7.84 3.77
C ASN A 15 -4.62 -8.22 2.41
N GLY A 16 -3.29 -8.18 2.34
CA GLY A 16 -2.52 -8.52 1.15
C GLY A 16 -2.32 -7.38 0.15
N LEU A 17 -1.16 -7.40 -0.49
CA LEU A 17 -0.69 -6.38 -1.42
C LEU A 17 -1.62 -6.17 -2.62
N ASN A 18 -2.29 -7.23 -3.11
CA ASN A 18 -3.23 -7.12 -4.22
C ASN A 18 -4.45 -6.24 -3.86
N ARG A 19 -5.00 -6.40 -2.65
CA ARG A 19 -6.11 -5.55 -2.19
C ARG A 19 -5.63 -4.12 -1.90
N ALA A 20 -4.48 -3.98 -1.26
CA ALA A 20 -3.89 -2.68 -0.96
C ALA A 20 -3.60 -1.86 -2.22
N SER A 21 -2.88 -2.42 -3.20
CA SER A 21 -2.55 -1.75 -4.47
C SER A 21 -3.79 -1.25 -5.23
N ARG A 22 -4.86 -2.05 -5.26
CA ARG A 22 -6.14 -1.65 -5.87
C ARG A 22 -6.84 -0.56 -5.08
N TYR A 23 -6.85 -0.65 -3.76
CA TYR A 23 -7.49 0.35 -2.89
C TYR A 23 -6.80 1.71 -2.98
N TYR A 24 -5.48 1.76 -2.77
CA TYR A 24 -4.72 3.00 -2.73
C TYR A 24 -4.48 3.59 -4.12
N PHE A 25 -4.19 2.78 -5.14
CA PHE A 25 -3.71 3.28 -6.44
C PHE A 25 -4.51 2.81 -7.66
N LYS A 26 -5.56 1.99 -7.46
CA LYS A 26 -6.35 1.39 -8.55
C LYS A 26 -5.49 0.60 -9.57
N LYS A 27 -4.39 0.00 -9.10
CA LYS A 27 -3.41 -0.73 -9.91
C LYS A 27 -3.27 -2.17 -9.42
N LYS A 28 -2.80 -3.06 -10.28
CA LYS A 28 -2.27 -4.35 -9.80
C LYS A 28 -0.90 -4.11 -9.15
N PRO A 29 -0.44 -5.00 -8.24
CA PRO A 29 0.88 -4.85 -7.61
C PRO A 29 2.03 -4.66 -8.61
N ILE A 30 1.97 -5.37 -9.74
CA ILE A 30 2.99 -5.32 -10.79
C ILE A 30 3.01 -3.99 -11.58
N ASP A 31 1.93 -3.20 -11.50
CA ASP A 31 1.79 -1.91 -12.19
C ASP A 31 2.11 -0.73 -11.27
N LEU A 32 2.46 -0.99 -10.00
CA LEU A 32 2.90 0.04 -9.07
C LEU A 32 4.27 0.56 -9.48
N ASP A 33 4.41 1.88 -9.49
CA ASP A 33 5.75 2.47 -9.58
C ASP A 33 6.46 2.38 -8.22
N THR A 34 7.77 2.64 -8.24
CA THR A 34 8.64 2.56 -7.07
C THR A 34 8.14 3.39 -5.89
N ASN A 35 7.58 4.58 -6.12
CA ASN A 35 7.16 5.47 -5.04
C ASN A 35 5.82 5.05 -4.46
N GLN A 36 4.91 4.53 -5.28
CA GLN A 36 3.69 3.88 -4.81
C GLN A 36 3.99 2.66 -3.95
N PHE A 37 4.97 1.84 -4.35
CA PHE A 37 5.39 0.70 -3.55
C PHE A 37 6.04 1.13 -2.23
N LYS A 38 6.95 2.11 -2.24
CA LYS A 38 7.56 2.67 -1.02
C LYS A 38 6.51 3.23 -0.06
N ALA A 39 5.50 3.95 -0.56
CA ALA A 39 4.42 4.51 0.25
C ALA A 39 3.66 3.40 1.00
N LEU A 40 3.36 2.28 0.34
CA LEU A 40 2.74 1.12 0.99
C LEU A 40 3.65 0.56 2.09
N ILE A 41 4.94 0.36 1.81
CA ILE A 41 5.87 -0.19 2.79
C ILE A 41 5.99 0.71 4.03
N GLN A 42 5.95 2.03 3.84
CA GLN A 42 6.07 2.99 4.93
C GLN A 42 4.87 2.93 5.90
N ILE A 43 3.66 2.68 5.41
CA ILE A 43 2.48 2.59 6.28
C ILE A 43 2.40 1.29 7.07
N LEU A 44 3.17 0.25 6.72
CA LEU A 44 3.11 -1.07 7.40
C LEU A 44 3.33 -1.00 8.90
N LYS A 45 4.09 -0.01 9.40
CA LYS A 45 4.33 0.15 10.83
C LYS A 45 3.08 0.59 11.60
N LYS A 46 2.20 1.37 10.98
CA LYS A 46 0.98 1.94 11.58
C LYS A 46 -0.10 2.11 10.51
N PRO A 47 -0.64 1.02 9.94
CA PRO A 47 -1.49 1.08 8.75
C PRO A 47 -2.79 1.87 8.94
N ASP A 48 -3.38 1.84 10.14
CA ASP A 48 -4.61 2.60 10.44
C ASP A 48 -4.36 4.07 10.78
N ALA A 49 -3.09 4.49 10.91
CA ALA A 49 -2.74 5.89 11.12
C ALA A 49 -2.84 6.74 9.85
N TYR A 50 -3.01 6.10 8.69
CA TYR A 50 -3.08 6.78 7.39
C TYR A 50 -4.47 6.62 6.76
N THR A 51 -4.97 7.70 6.18
CA THR A 51 -6.08 7.70 5.23
C THR A 51 -5.59 7.31 3.84
N ARG A 52 -6.54 7.04 2.93
CA ARG A 52 -6.21 6.70 1.55
C ARG A 52 -5.53 7.87 0.84
N GLU A 53 -6.03 9.08 1.06
CA GLU A 53 -5.57 10.32 0.44
C GLU A 53 -4.15 10.68 0.90
N GLU A 54 -3.83 10.43 2.18
CA GLU A 54 -2.48 10.59 2.71
C GLU A 54 -1.48 9.63 2.07
N VAL A 55 -1.85 8.35 1.87
CA VAL A 55 -0.99 7.37 1.19
C VAL A 55 -0.74 7.77 -0.27
N ILE A 56 -1.77 8.25 -0.96
CA ILE A 56 -1.64 8.76 -2.34
C ILE A 56 -0.75 10.00 -2.39
N SER A 57 -0.83 10.86 -1.37
CA SER A 57 0.01 12.06 -1.29
C SER A 57 1.46 11.69 -0.96
N LEU A 58 1.67 10.72 -0.07
CA LEU A 58 2.98 10.17 0.27
C LEU A 58 3.71 9.62 -0.96
N SER A 59 3.02 8.92 -1.87
CA SER A 59 3.65 8.40 -3.09
C SER A 59 4.12 9.48 -4.06
N LYS A 60 3.65 10.73 -3.93
CA LYS A 60 4.05 11.85 -4.81
C LYS A 60 5.29 12.59 -4.31
N ILE A 61 5.64 12.41 -3.03
CA ILE A 61 6.76 13.09 -2.37
C ILE A 61 7.99 12.19 -2.17
N LEU A 62 7.82 10.87 -2.32
CA LEU A 62 8.89 9.86 -2.27
C LEU A 62 9.66 9.75 -3.59
#